data_AF-A0A0K2T9I0-F1
#
_entry.id   AF-A0A0K2T9I0-F1
#
_cell.length_a   1.000
_cell.length_b   1.000
_cell.length_c   1.000
_cell.angle_alpha   90.00
_cell.angle_beta   90.00
_cell.angle_gamma   90.00
#
_symmetry.space_group_name_H-M   'P 1'
#
loop_
_entity.id
_entity.type
_entity.pdbx_description
1 polymer ?
#
loop_
_entity_poly.entity_id
_entity_poly.type
_entity_poly.pdbx_seq_one_letter_code
_entity_poly.pdbx_strand_id
1 'polypeptide(L)'
;MNGKLIDATFEIEHRRESVVNKLRYITVTREMDNALFECRASNNNVTQALSRRIRIEINLNPIMVEVIRKPEFFRADENYELVCISRGSKPAAVITWSKNNRQIEEN
;
A
#
# COMPACT_ATOMS: atom_id res chain seq x y z
N MET A 1 -16.05 0.82 2.29
CA MET A 1 -14.73 1.48 2.37
C MET A 1 -14.91 2.99 2.46
N ASN A 2 -14.40 3.64 3.50
CA ASN A 2 -14.53 5.10 3.71
C ASN A 2 -15.98 5.60 3.57
N GLY A 3 -16.95 4.85 4.11
CA GLY A 3 -18.38 5.15 3.99
C GLY A 3 -19.04 4.74 2.67
N LYS A 4 -18.28 4.39 1.62
CA LYS A 4 -18.82 3.86 0.35
C LYS A 4 -19.08 2.36 0.44
N LEU A 5 -20.25 1.91 -0.04
CA LEU A 5 -20.58 0.49 -0.20
C LEU A 5 -19.67 -0.12 -1.27
N ILE A 6 -18.99 -1.22 -0.93
CA ILE A 6 -18.07 -1.93 -1.85
C ILE A 6 -18.53 -3.36 -2.16
N ASP A 7 -19.36 -3.93 -1.29
CA ASP A 7 -19.90 -5.27 -1.42
C ASP A 7 -21.19 -5.35 -0.59
N ALA A 8 -22.22 -5.95 -1.16
CA ALA A 8 -23.51 -6.21 -0.53
C ALA A 8 -23.96 -7.67 -0.71
N THR A 9 -23.08 -8.52 -1.24
CA THR A 9 -23.36 -9.95 -1.42
C THR A 9 -23.39 -10.65 -0.07
N PHE A 10 -24.13 -11.74 0.03
CA PHE A 10 -24.15 -12.54 1.24
C PHE A 10 -24.56 -13.98 0.92
N GLU A 11 -24.18 -14.90 1.80
CA GLU A 11 -24.57 -16.30 1.76
C GLU A 11 -25.35 -16.63 3.04
N ILE A 12 -26.40 -17.45 2.91
CA ILE A 12 -27.13 -18.00 4.04
C ILE A 12 -26.47 -19.33 4.44
N GLU A 13 -25.90 -19.38 5.63
CA GLU A 13 -25.31 -20.58 6.20
C GLU A 13 -26.39 -21.36 6.96
N HIS A 14 -27.17 -22.19 6.24
CA HIS A 14 -28.33 -22.91 6.77
C HIS A 14 -28.05 -23.74 8.03
N ARG A 15 -26.85 -24.32 8.17
CA ARG A 15 -26.50 -25.14 9.34
C ARG A 15 -26.34 -24.34 10.63
N ARG A 16 -26.03 -23.05 10.53
CA ARG A 16 -25.80 -22.15 11.67
C ARG A 16 -26.87 -21.08 11.79
N GLU A 17 -27.89 -21.12 10.93
CA GLU A 17 -28.95 -20.12 10.84
C GLU A 17 -28.40 -18.68 10.75
N SER A 18 -27.28 -18.50 10.06
CA SER A 18 -26.57 -17.22 9.99
C SER A 18 -26.42 -16.72 8.57
N VAL A 19 -26.42 -15.39 8.39
CA VAL A 19 -26.10 -14.74 7.12
C VAL A 19 -24.66 -14.22 7.19
N VAL A 20 -23.86 -14.52 6.17
CA VAL A 20 -22.43 -14.20 6.15
C VAL A 20 -22.06 -13.48 4.85
N ASN A 21 -21.46 -12.30 4.98
CA ASN A 21 -20.75 -11.62 3.90
C ASN A 21 -19.25 -11.92 4.02
N LYS A 22 -18.61 -12.35 2.92
CA LYS A 22 -17.17 -12.68 2.88
C LYS A 22 -16.48 -11.91 1.76
N LEU A 23 -15.88 -10.78 2.11
CA LEU A 23 -15.01 -10.03 1.20
C LEU A 23 -13.63 -10.69 1.13
N ARG A 24 -13.40 -11.52 0.10
CA ARG A 24 -12.13 -12.27 -0.09
C ARG A 24 -11.14 -11.59 -1.02
N TYR A 25 -11.65 -11.01 -2.12
CA TYR A 25 -10.82 -10.46 -3.18
C TYR A 25 -11.16 -8.99 -3.36
N ILE A 26 -10.14 -8.15 -3.22
CA ILE A 26 -10.20 -6.73 -3.55
C ILE A 26 -8.97 -6.37 -4.36
N THR A 27 -9.16 -5.54 -5.37
CA THR A 27 -8.02 -4.89 -6.04
C THR A 27 -7.51 -3.80 -5.12
N VAL A 28 -6.30 -3.99 -4.59
CA VAL A 28 -5.67 -3.02 -3.70
C VAL A 28 -5.01 -1.92 -4.55
N THR A 29 -5.36 -0.66 -4.28
CA THR A 29 -4.80 0.50 -4.96
C THR A 29 -4.09 1.44 -3.97
N ARG A 30 -3.29 2.39 -4.47
CA ARG A 30 -2.50 3.30 -3.63
C ARG A 30 -3.39 4.20 -2.76
N GLU A 31 -4.57 4.56 -3.29
CA GLU A 31 -5.57 5.42 -2.64
C GLU A 31 -6.24 4.72 -1.45
N MET A 32 -6.05 3.41 -1.31
CA MET A 32 -6.59 2.62 -0.21
C MET A 32 -5.67 2.63 1.02
N ASP A 33 -4.50 3.29 0.96
CA ASP A 33 -3.64 3.44 2.12
C ASP A 33 -4.38 4.22 3.21
N ASN A 34 -4.38 3.69 4.44
CA ASN A 34 -5.17 4.18 5.57
C ASN A 34 -6.70 4.13 5.38
N ALA A 35 -7.21 3.42 4.37
CA ALA A 35 -8.64 3.27 4.17
C ALA A 35 -9.30 2.49 5.31
N LEU A 36 -10.52 2.92 5.66
CA LEU A 36 -11.35 2.32 6.69
C LEU A 36 -12.36 1.36 6.06
N PHE A 37 -12.21 0.09 6.37
CA PHE A 37 -13.17 -0.95 6.03
C PHE A 37 -14.13 -1.13 7.18
N GLU A 38 -15.43 -1.13 6.88
CA GLU A 38 -16.49 -1.40 7.85
C GLU A 38 -17.27 -2.61 7.35
N CYS A 39 -17.37 -3.64 8.19
CA CYS A 39 -18.36 -4.69 8.04
C CYS A 39 -19.58 -4.28 8.88
N ARG A 40 -20.76 -4.23 8.26
CA ARG A 40 -22.00 -3.78 8.89
C ARG A 40 -23.09 -4.82 8.67
N ALA A 41 -23.66 -5.33 9.75
CA ALA A 41 -24.81 -6.22 9.74
C ALA A 41 -26.08 -5.44 10.14
N SER A 42 -27.05 -5.38 9.24
CA SER A 42 -28.31 -4.67 9.43
C SER A 42 -29.48 -5.63 9.28
N ASN A 43 -30.23 -5.86 10.36
CA ASN A 43 -31.33 -6.83 10.38
C ASN A 43 -32.70 -6.17 10.15
N ASN A 44 -32.91 -4.97 10.70
CA ASN A 44 -34.16 -4.21 10.59
C ASN A 44 -33.89 -2.71 10.83
N ASN A 45 -34.93 -1.88 10.69
CA ASN A 45 -34.86 -0.42 10.89
C ASN A 45 -35.13 0.02 12.34
N VAL A 46 -35.34 -0.91 13.28
CA VAL A 46 -35.69 -0.62 14.68
C VAL A 46 -34.45 -0.60 15.57
N THR A 47 -33.53 -1.53 15.34
CA THR A 47 -32.28 -1.66 16.12
C THR A 47 -31.09 -1.10 15.35
N GLN A 48 -30.14 -0.51 16.06
CA GLN A 48 -28.89 -0.06 15.46
C GLN A 48 -28.12 -1.25 14.85
N ALA A 49 -27.64 -1.07 13.62
CA ALA A 49 -26.81 -2.06 12.95
C ALA A 49 -25.50 -2.29 13.71
N LEU A 50 -25.10 -3.55 13.86
CA LEU A 50 -23.80 -3.91 14.41
C LEU A 50 -22.74 -3.65 13.35
N SER A 51 -21.66 -2.96 13.71
CA SER A 51 -20.53 -2.77 12.80
C SER A 51 -19.18 -2.94 13.47
N ARG A 52 -18.20 -3.38 12.67
CA ARG A 52 -16.79 -3.44 13.06
C ARG A 52 -15.93 -2.86 11.97
N ARG A 53 -14.91 -2.11 12.37
CA ARG A 53 -14.03 -1.40 11.46
C ARG A 53 -12.59 -1.86 11.59
N ILE A 54 -11.89 -1.90 10.46
CA ILE A 54 -10.46 -2.14 10.36
C ILE A 54 -9.85 -1.07 9.45
N ARG A 55 -8.64 -0.61 9.79
CA ARG A 55 -7.85 0.25 8.91
C ARG A 55 -6.84 -0.63 8.19
N ILE A 56 -6.72 -0.41 6.88
CA ILE A 56 -5.73 -1.11 6.06
C ILE A 56 -4.53 -0.18 5.86
N GLU A 57 -3.33 -0.74 6.01
CA GLU A 57 -2.06 -0.11 5.66
C GLU A 57 -1.44 -0.89 4.52
N ILE A 58 -0.86 -0.17 3.55
CA ILE A 58 -0.37 -0.78 2.32
C ILE A 58 1.10 -0.42 2.13
N ASN A 59 1.88 -1.42 1.71
CA ASN A 59 3.23 -1.19 1.24
C ASN A 59 3.21 -0.69 -0.21
N LEU A 60 3.79 0.47 -0.44
CA LEU A 60 3.82 1.15 -1.72
C LEU A 60 5.24 1.17 -2.25
N ASN A 61 5.42 0.62 -3.44
CA ASN A 61 6.66 0.79 -4.19
C ASN A 61 6.85 2.28 -4.57
N PRO A 62 8.11 2.74 -4.70
CA PRO A 62 8.41 4.05 -5.27
C PRO A 62 7.71 4.23 -6.62
N ILE A 63 7.16 5.43 -6.85
CA ILE A 63 6.65 5.83 -8.19
C ILE A 63 7.81 6.27 -9.08
N MET A 64 8.87 6.78 -8.47
CA MET A 64 10.00 7.39 -9.13
C MET A 64 11.27 7.08 -8.34
N VAL A 65 12.35 6.80 -9.08
CA VAL A 65 13.73 6.71 -8.58
C VAL A 65 14.61 7.45 -9.59
N GLU A 66 15.39 8.41 -9.13
CA GLU A 66 16.18 9.27 -10.02
C GLU A 66 17.50 9.72 -9.37
N VAL A 67 18.58 9.70 -10.16
CA VAL A 67 19.86 10.32 -9.79
C VAL A 67 19.83 11.80 -10.20
N ILE A 68 19.52 12.67 -9.24
CA ILE A 68 19.31 14.11 -9.46
C ILE A 68 20.61 14.92 -9.49
N ARG A 69 21.68 14.39 -8.89
CA ARG A 69 23.01 15.03 -8.92
C ARG A 69 23.99 14.04 -9.50
N LYS A 70 24.47 14.35 -10.71
CA LYS A 70 25.54 13.65 -11.42
C LYS A 70 26.22 14.60 -12.40
N PRO A 71 27.54 14.50 -12.60
CA PRO A 71 28.20 15.23 -13.68
C PRO A 71 27.75 14.69 -15.05
N GLU A 72 27.91 15.52 -16.09
CA GLU A 72 27.68 15.08 -17.48
C GLU A 72 28.79 14.13 -17.94
N PHE A 73 30.03 14.41 -17.52
CA PHE A 73 31.22 13.63 -17.83
C PHE A 73 31.97 13.28 -16.56
N PHE A 74 32.54 12.08 -16.52
CA PHE A 74 33.42 11.63 -15.44
C PHE A 74 34.87 11.67 -15.93
N ARG A 75 35.77 12.19 -15.09
CA ARG A 75 37.22 12.15 -15.30
C ARG A 75 37.85 11.09 -14.41
N ALA A 76 38.94 10.50 -14.92
CA ALA A 76 39.74 9.59 -14.12
C ALA A 76 40.32 10.33 -12.90
N ASP A 77 40.47 9.59 -11.80
CA ASP A 77 41.10 10.06 -10.55
C ASP A 77 40.40 11.25 -9.85
N GLU A 78 39.15 11.56 -10.22
CA GLU A 78 38.31 12.53 -9.53
C GLU A 78 37.20 11.84 -8.70
N ASN A 79 36.88 12.43 -7.54
CA ASN A 79 35.78 12.01 -6.68
C ASN A 79 34.50 12.77 -7.03
N TYR A 80 33.37 12.06 -7.03
CA TYR A 80 32.07 12.64 -7.35
C TYR A 80 31.03 12.31 -6.29
N GLU A 81 30.22 13.31 -5.97
CA GLU A 81 29.05 13.14 -5.13
C GLU A 81 27.83 12.88 -6.01
N LEU A 82 27.24 11.70 -5.87
CA LEU A 82 26.00 11.34 -6.55
C LEU A 82 24.84 11.38 -5.57
N VAL A 83 23.69 11.90 -6.00
CA VAL A 83 22.46 11.89 -5.18
C VAL A 83 21.36 11.20 -5.92
N CYS A 84 20.81 10.18 -5.28
CA CYS A 84 19.60 9.50 -5.70
C CYS A 84 18.45 9.87 -4.76
N ILE A 85 17.27 10.11 -5.34
CA ILE A 85 16.04 10.28 -4.58
C ILE A 85 15.01 9.23 -5.04
N SER A 86 14.19 8.79 -4.09
CA SER A 86 12.99 8.01 -4.38
C SER A 86 11.76 8.79 -3.91
N ARG A 87 10.64 8.66 -4.64
CA ARG A 87 9.37 9.33 -4.28
C ARG A 87 8.22 8.35 -4.25
N GLY A 88 7.32 8.55 -3.29
CA GLY A 88 6.06 7.80 -3.18
C GLY A 88 6.18 6.41 -2.55
N SER A 89 7.30 6.05 -1.93
CA SER A 89 7.42 4.78 -1.22
C SER A 89 6.75 4.83 0.15
N LYS A 90 6.15 3.72 0.58
CA LYS A 90 5.72 3.50 1.97
C LYS A 90 5.99 2.03 2.34
N PRO A 91 6.83 1.71 3.33
CA PRO A 91 7.69 2.64 4.08
C PRO A 91 8.74 3.32 3.18
N ALA A 92 9.56 4.22 3.75
CA ALA A 92 10.64 4.87 3.02
C ALA A 92 11.53 3.82 2.35
N ALA A 93 11.89 4.05 1.08
CA ALA A 93 12.68 3.09 0.32
C ALA A 93 14.13 3.07 0.80
N VAL A 94 14.73 1.89 0.80
CA VAL A 94 16.17 1.72 0.98
C VAL A 94 16.83 1.91 -0.38
N ILE A 95 17.77 2.85 -0.48
CA ILE A 95 18.50 3.14 -1.72
C ILE A 95 19.88 2.48 -1.61
N THR A 96 20.28 1.73 -2.63
CA THR A 96 21.60 1.08 -2.69
C THR A 96 22.29 1.41 -4.01
N TRP A 97 23.59 1.68 -3.96
CA TRP A 97 24.40 1.94 -5.14
C TRP A 97 25.11 0.68 -5.62
N SER A 98 25.12 0.46 -6.94
CA SER A 98 25.85 -0.65 -7.55
C SER A 98 26.46 -0.24 -8.89
N LYS A 99 27.65 -0.74 -9.19
CA LYS A 99 28.34 -0.58 -10.48
C LYS A 99 28.81 -1.95 -10.95
N ASN A 100 28.48 -2.32 -12.19
CA ASN A 100 28.85 -3.61 -12.79
C ASN A 100 28.50 -4.82 -11.89
N ASN A 101 27.27 -4.85 -11.37
CA ASN A 101 26.76 -5.88 -10.45
C ASN A 101 27.52 -6.02 -9.12
N ARG A 102 28.29 -5.01 -8.72
CA ARG A 102 28.93 -4.93 -7.41
C ARG A 102 28.33 -3.79 -6.63
N GLN A 103 27.87 -4.07 -5.42
CA GLN A 103 27.41 -3.04 -4.51
C GLN A 103 28.59 -2.15 -4.14
N ILE A 104 28.35 -0.84 -4.13
CA ILE A 104 29.30 0.16 -3.66
C ILE A 104 29.02 0.32 -2.17
N GLU A 105 30.06 0.15 -1.34
CA GLU A 105 29.98 0.43 0.08
C GLU A 105 30.02 1.95 0.30
N GLU A 106 29.14 2.45 1.18
CA GLU A 106 29.19 3.85 1.62
C GLU A 106 30.40 4.01 2.56
N ASN A 107 31.29 4.96 2.26
CA ASN A 107 32.41 5.36 3.12
C ASN A 107 31.99 6.46 4.09
#